data_AF-A0A8W8LJ00-F1
#
_entry.id   AF-A0A8W8LJ00-F1
#
_cell.length_a   1.000
_cell.length_b   1.000
_cell.length_c   1.000
_cell.angle_alpha   90.00
_cell.angle_beta   90.00
_cell.angle_gamma   90.00
#
_symmetry.space_group_name_H-M   'P 1'
#
loop_
_entity.id
_entity.type
_entity.pdbx_description
1 polymer ?
#
loop_
_entity_poly.entity_id
_entity_poly.type
_entity_poly.pdbx_seq_one_letter_code
_entity_poly.pdbx_strand_id
1 'polypeptide(L)'
;TDMPQTCEAIVNAASLPLSIIIVGVGDADFEAMNILDGDDVRLSSRGRYAERDIVQFVPMREFMGRAGENPAAIQAILAKEVLEEIPDQFLSYMKSRNIKPKPPLQRQLTISSVTSLPVSEQ
;
A
#
# COMPACT_ATOMS: atom_id res chain seq x y z
N THR A 1 1.91 -0.72 -27.66
CA THR A 1 1.89 -0.88 -26.20
C THR A 1 0.57 -0.34 -25.68
N ASP A 2 0.06 -0.92 -24.61
CA ASP A 2 -1.25 -0.69 -23.97
C ASP A 2 -1.23 0.40 -22.89
N MET A 3 -0.14 1.16 -22.82
CA MET A 3 0.08 2.23 -21.83
C MET A 3 -1.07 3.25 -21.77
N PRO A 4 -1.61 3.79 -22.89
CA PRO A 4 -2.72 4.74 -22.83
C PRO A 4 -3.97 4.16 -22.15
N GLN A 5 -4.27 2.88 -22.41
CA GLN A 5 -5.39 2.16 -21.83
C GLN A 5 -5.17 1.92 -20.33
N THR A 6 -3.94 1.58 -19.94
CA THR A 6 -3.55 1.43 -18.53
C THR A 6 -3.69 2.75 -17.77
N CYS A 7 -3.18 3.86 -18.32
CA CYS A 7 -3.35 5.18 -17.72
C CYS A 7 -4.84 5.55 -17.55
N GLU A 8 -5.66 5.29 -18.57
CA GLU A 8 -7.11 5.52 -18.50
C GLU A 8 -7.78 4.68 -17.41
N ALA A 9 -7.41 3.40 -17.29
CA ALA A 9 -7.93 2.51 -16.26
C ALA A 9 -7.57 3.00 -14.85
N ILE A 10 -6.31 3.41 -14.63
CA ILE A 10 -5.85 3.93 -13.33
C ILE A 10 -6.56 5.24 -12.98
N VAL A 11 -6.66 6.18 -13.93
CA VAL A 11 -7.37 7.46 -13.72
C VAL A 11 -8.83 7.21 -13.34
N ASN A 12 -9.51 6.25 -13.98
CA ASN A 12 -10.87 5.87 -13.62
C ASN A 12 -10.96 5.21 -12.23
N ALA A 13 -9.99 4.36 -11.89
CA ALA A 13 -9.92 3.65 -10.63
C ALA A 13 -9.57 4.56 -9.43
N ALA A 14 -8.97 5.73 -9.66
CA ALA A 14 -8.57 6.68 -8.61
C ALA A 14 -9.72 7.15 -7.70
N SER A 15 -10.97 7.01 -8.15
CA SER A 15 -12.16 7.34 -7.36
C SER A 15 -12.62 6.20 -6.41
N LEU A 16 -12.07 4.98 -6.57
CA LEU A 16 -12.47 3.76 -5.86
C LEU A 16 -11.60 3.51 -4.62
N PRO A 17 -12.06 2.72 -3.63
CA PRO A 17 -11.24 2.25 -2.51
C PRO A 17 -10.24 1.18 -2.96
N LEU A 18 -9.32 1.56 -3.86
CA LEU A 18 -8.32 0.69 -4.47
C LEU A 18 -6.95 1.35 -4.40
N SER A 19 -5.96 0.53 -4.05
CA SER A 19 -4.53 0.81 -4.19
C SER A 19 -3.92 -0.30 -5.04
N ILE A 20 -2.96 0.04 -5.88
CA ILE A 20 -2.32 -0.83 -6.87
C ILE A 20 -0.82 -0.83 -6.58
N ILE A 21 -0.24 -2.01 -6.39
CA ILE A 21 1.21 -2.16 -6.27
C ILE A 21 1.70 -2.87 -7.52
N ILE A 22 2.69 -2.30 -8.19
CA ILE A 22 3.36 -2.88 -9.35
C ILE A 22 4.79 -3.26 -8.93
N VAL A 23 5.11 -4.55 -8.97
CA VAL A 23 6.45 -5.04 -8.64
C VAL A 23 7.19 -5.40 -9.92
N GLY A 24 8.27 -4.67 -10.22
CA GLY A 24 9.15 -4.93 -11.36
C GLY A 24 10.16 -6.02 -11.02
N VAL A 25 10.19 -7.11 -11.80
CA VAL A 25 11.16 -8.21 -11.66
C VAL A 25 12.08 -8.31 -12.88
N GLY A 26 13.34 -8.66 -12.66
CA GLY A 26 14.36 -8.77 -13.71
C GLY A 26 14.95 -7.43 -14.15
N ASP A 27 15.61 -7.44 -15.31
CA ASP A 27 16.49 -6.35 -15.79
C ASP A 27 15.85 -5.53 -16.93
N ALA A 28 14.52 -5.56 -17.05
CA ALA A 28 13.82 -4.75 -18.04
C ALA A 28 13.89 -3.24 -17.71
N ASP A 29 13.67 -2.42 -18.73
CA ASP A 29 13.47 -0.97 -18.54
C ASP A 29 12.11 -0.70 -17.89
N PHE A 30 12.10 0.09 -16.82
CA PHE A 30 10.93 0.39 -15.99
C PHE A 30 10.52 1.86 -16.02
N GLU A 31 11.09 2.68 -16.91
CA GLU A 31 10.70 4.09 -17.10
C GLU A 31 9.18 4.27 -17.22
N ALA A 32 8.54 3.38 -17.97
CA ALA A 32 7.09 3.33 -18.13
C ALA A 32 6.31 3.15 -16.81
N MET A 33 6.86 2.42 -15.84
CA MET A 33 6.20 2.17 -14.56
C MET A 33 6.38 3.34 -13.60
N ASN A 34 7.53 4.02 -13.65
CA ASN A 34 7.75 5.27 -12.90
C ASN A 34 6.72 6.35 -13.30
N ILE A 35 6.30 6.37 -14.57
CA ILE A 35 5.23 7.28 -15.03
C ILE A 35 3.87 6.93 -14.38
N LEU A 36 3.60 5.65 -14.15
CA LEU A 36 2.33 5.20 -13.57
C LEU A 36 2.23 5.51 -12.07
N ASP A 37 3.38 5.60 -11.39
CA ASP A 37 3.50 5.85 -9.95
C ASP A 37 2.91 7.20 -9.52
N GLY A 38 2.92 8.20 -10.40
CA GLY A 38 2.17 9.44 -10.17
C GLY A 38 2.77 10.44 -9.17
N ASP A 39 3.89 10.09 -8.53
CA ASP A 39 4.63 10.91 -7.56
C ASP A 39 5.12 12.25 -8.11
N ASP A 40 5.85 12.22 -9.24
CA ASP A 40 6.38 13.44 -9.86
C ASP A 40 5.29 14.26 -10.54
N VAL A 41 4.38 13.58 -11.23
CA VAL A 41 3.33 14.19 -12.04
C VAL A 41 2.04 13.39 -11.90
N ARG A 42 0.99 14.06 -11.44
CA ARG A 42 -0.35 13.47 -11.32
C ARG A 42 -0.77 12.82 -12.64
N LEU A 43 -1.03 11.51 -12.59
CA LEU A 43 -1.42 10.75 -13.77
C LEU A 43 -2.68 11.35 -14.42
N SER A 44 -2.67 11.45 -15.74
CA SER A 44 -3.80 11.97 -16.51
C SER A 44 -4.06 11.16 -17.77
N SER A 45 -5.33 11.14 -18.18
CA SER A 45 -5.76 10.52 -19.42
C SER A 45 -6.90 11.32 -20.04
N ARG A 46 -6.77 11.63 -21.33
CA ARG A 46 -7.77 12.39 -22.12
C ARG A 46 -8.21 13.70 -21.45
N GLY A 47 -7.27 14.41 -20.82
CA GLY A 47 -7.52 15.69 -20.15
C GLY A 47 -8.16 15.59 -18.76
N ARG A 48 -8.35 14.38 -18.22
CA ARG A 48 -8.77 14.17 -16.82
C ARG A 48 -7.58 13.70 -15.99
N TYR A 49 -7.41 14.32 -14.83
CA TYR A 49 -6.43 13.90 -13.83
C TYR A 49 -7.02 12.85 -12.89
N ALA A 50 -6.17 11.95 -12.40
CA ALA A 50 -6.53 11.05 -11.31
C ALA A 50 -6.89 11.86 -10.06
N GLU A 51 -7.98 11.49 -9.38
CA GLU A 51 -8.45 12.19 -8.17
C GLU A 51 -7.46 12.09 -7.00
N ARG A 52 -6.69 11.00 -6.97
CA ARG A 52 -5.73 10.64 -5.91
C ARG A 52 -4.60 9.82 -6.51
N ASP A 53 -3.51 9.71 -5.78
CA ASP A 53 -2.55 8.66 -6.07
C ASP A 53 -3.05 7.31 -5.61
N ILE A 54 -2.81 6.28 -6.42
CA ILE A 54 -3.22 4.91 -6.13
C ILE A 54 -2.22 3.87 -6.59
N VAL A 55 -1.13 4.25 -7.24
CA VAL A 55 -0.13 3.31 -7.77
C VAL A 55 1.12 3.43 -6.91
N GLN A 56 1.75 2.30 -6.60
CA GLN A 56 3.09 2.24 -6.03
C GLN A 56 3.94 1.32 -6.90
N PHE A 57 5.02 1.83 -7.50
CA PHE A 57 5.96 1.02 -8.26
C PHE A 57 7.20 0.64 -7.44
N VAL A 58 7.55 -0.65 -7.44
CA VAL A 58 8.73 -1.15 -6.71
C VAL A 58 9.60 -2.04 -7.61
N PRO A 59 10.81 -1.60 -8.00
CA PRO A 59 11.76 -2.42 -8.72
C PRO A 59 12.48 -3.40 -7.78
N MET A 60 12.09 -4.68 -7.81
CA MET A 60 12.61 -5.71 -6.89
C MET A 60 14.15 -5.87 -6.96
N ARG A 61 14.76 -5.63 -8.12
CA ARG A 61 16.21 -5.77 -8.33
C ARG A 61 17.06 -4.88 -7.43
N GLU A 62 16.54 -3.71 -7.03
CA GLU A 62 17.25 -2.76 -6.17
C GLU A 62 17.49 -3.31 -4.75
N PHE A 63 16.72 -4.33 -4.37
CA PHE A 63 16.79 -4.99 -3.06
C PHE A 63 17.52 -6.34 -3.11
N MET A 64 17.56 -6.99 -4.29
CA MET A 64 18.24 -8.28 -4.47
C MET A 64 19.76 -8.15 -4.62
N GLY A 65 20.26 -7.02 -5.11
CA GLY A 65 21.69 -6.77 -5.35
C GLY A 65 22.54 -6.48 -4.10
N ARG A 66 21.93 -6.35 -2.92
CA ARG A 66 22.63 -6.25 -1.63
C ARG A 66 23.10 -7.64 -1.18
N ALA A 67 23.90 -8.27 -2.04
CA ALA A 67 24.43 -9.62 -1.92
C ALA A 67 25.39 -9.69 -0.73
N GLY A 68 24.83 -10.02 0.45
CA GLY A 68 25.55 -10.10 1.72
C GLY A 68 24.62 -10.03 2.94
N GLU A 69 23.39 -9.54 2.77
CA GLU A 69 22.42 -9.42 3.86
C GLU A 69 21.54 -10.67 4.02
N ASN A 70 21.08 -10.89 5.26
CA ASN A 70 20.14 -11.96 5.61
C ASN A 70 18.87 -11.86 4.75
N PRO A 71 18.38 -12.95 4.12
CA PRO A 71 17.15 -12.95 3.32
C PRO A 71 15.94 -12.33 4.03
N ALA A 72 15.84 -12.49 5.35
CA ALA A 72 14.78 -11.87 6.16
C ALA A 72 14.88 -10.33 6.20
N ALA A 73 16.09 -9.77 6.19
CA ALA A 73 16.30 -8.32 6.15
C ALA A 73 15.91 -7.75 4.78
N ILE A 74 16.29 -8.42 3.69
CA ILE A 74 15.90 -8.05 2.33
C ILE A 74 14.37 -8.07 2.18
N GLN A 75 13.70 -9.11 2.71
CA GLN A 75 12.25 -9.19 2.70
C GLN A 75 11.60 -8.06 3.50
N ALA A 76 12.16 -7.69 4.66
CA ALA A 76 11.64 -6.61 5.48
C ALA A 76 11.78 -5.24 4.78
N ILE A 77 12.90 -4.98 4.11
CA ILE A 77 13.10 -3.75 3.34
C ILE A 77 12.15 -3.70 2.15
N LEU A 78 12.03 -4.80 1.39
CA LEU A 78 11.07 -4.87 0.28
C LEU A 78 9.63 -4.65 0.76
N ALA A 79 9.25 -5.28 1.89
CA ALA A 79 7.92 -5.09 2.47
C ALA A 79 7.67 -3.65 2.92
N LYS A 80 8.71 -2.97 3.45
CA LYS A 80 8.63 -1.55 3.79
C LYS A 80 8.32 -0.73 2.53
N GLU A 81 9.11 -0.85 1.47
CA GLU A 81 8.92 -0.04 0.26
C GLU A 81 7.61 -0.33 -0.47
N VAL A 82 7.16 -1.59 -0.46
CA VAL A 82 5.86 -1.98 -1.03
C VAL A 82 4.68 -1.36 -0.28
N LEU A 83 4.83 -1.11 1.02
CA LEU A 83 3.74 -0.64 1.88
C LEU A 83 3.84 0.84 2.26
N GLU A 84 4.87 1.55 1.79
CA GLU A 84 5.17 2.93 2.19
C GLU A 84 3.98 3.87 1.97
N GLU A 85 3.32 3.74 0.82
CA GLU A 85 2.26 4.68 0.41
C GLU A 85 0.84 4.28 0.78
N ILE A 86 0.62 3.00 1.03
CA ILE A 86 -0.72 2.45 1.28
C ILE A 86 -1.46 3.20 2.41
N PRO A 87 -0.81 3.58 3.54
CA PRO A 87 -1.46 4.37 4.58
C PRO A 87 -2.00 5.71 4.08
N ASP A 88 -1.22 6.44 3.28
CA ASP A 88 -1.61 7.76 2.78
C ASP A 88 -2.68 7.66 1.70
N GLN A 89 -2.57 6.70 0.79
CA GLN A 89 -3.60 6.42 -0.21
C GLN A 89 -4.94 6.04 0.44
N PHE A 90 -4.91 5.20 1.49
CA PHE A 90 -6.07 4.82 2.28
C PHE A 90 -6.70 6.04 2.97
N LEU A 91 -5.90 6.86 3.66
CA LEU A 91 -6.38 8.06 4.33
C LEU A 91 -6.94 9.08 3.34
N SER A 92 -6.33 9.22 2.16
CA SER A 92 -6.79 10.09 1.09
C SER A 92 -8.19 9.68 0.59
N TYR A 93 -8.44 8.38 0.40
CA TYR A 93 -9.78 7.88 0.08
C TYR A 93 -10.79 8.17 1.21
N MET A 94 -10.45 7.81 2.45
CA MET A 94 -11.36 7.98 3.58
C MET A 94 -11.75 9.44 3.80
N LYS A 95 -10.77 10.36 3.73
CA LYS A 95 -10.99 11.81 3.87
C LYS A 95 -11.84 12.37 2.73
N SER A 96 -11.51 12.03 1.48
CA SER A 96 -12.27 12.52 0.30
C SER A 96 -13.73 12.04 0.27
N ARG A 97 -14.01 10.87 0.85
CA ARG A 97 -15.37 10.32 0.99
C ARG A 97 -16.05 10.65 2.32
N ASN A 98 -15.41 11.46 3.19
CA ASN A 98 -15.89 11.82 4.52
C ASN A 98 -16.26 10.59 5.39
N ILE A 99 -15.51 9.50 5.23
CA ILE A 99 -15.68 8.26 6.00
C ILE A 99 -14.90 8.40 7.30
N LYS A 100 -15.61 8.36 8.43
CA LYS A 100 -15.01 8.44 9.76
C LYS A 100 -14.71 7.05 10.33
N PRO A 101 -13.62 6.89 11.11
CA PRO A 101 -13.37 5.67 11.85
C PRO A 101 -14.57 5.31 12.73
N LYS A 102 -14.87 4.01 12.81
CA LYS A 102 -15.86 3.51 13.78
C LYS A 102 -15.35 3.77 15.21
N PRO A 103 -16.24 3.99 16.18
CA PRO A 103 -15.83 4.06 17.58
C PRO A 103 -15.05 2.79 17.97
N PRO A 104 -14.08 2.90 18.90
CA PRO A 104 -13.33 1.75 19.36
C PRO A 104 -14.29 0.68 19.87
N LEU A 105 -14.05 -0.57 19.48
CA LEU A 105 -14.80 -1.70 20.02
C LEU A 105 -14.59 -1.71 21.53
N GLN A 106 -15.65 -1.42 22.29
CA GLN A 106 -15.60 -1.61 23.73
C GLN A 106 -15.40 -3.10 23.97
N ARG A 107 -14.20 -3.46 24.42
CA ARG A 107 -13.93 -4.81 24.92
C ARG A 107 -14.85 -5.00 26.13
N GLN A 108 -15.98 -5.68 25.94
CA GLN A 108 -16.76 -6.17 27.07
C GLN A 108 -15.86 -7.15 27.81
N LEU A 109 -15.35 -6.71 28.96
CA LEU A 109 -14.71 -7.60 29.92
C LEU A 109 -15.80 -8.56 30.40
N THR A 110 -15.89 -9.73 29.79
CA THR A 110 -16.69 -10.81 30.35
C THR A 110 -15.99 -11.31 31.61
N ILE A 111 -16.78 -11.50 32.67
CA ILE A 111 -16.34 -11.94 34.01
C ILE A 111 -15.54 -13.26 33.96
N SER A 112 -15.59 -14.00 32.85
CA SER A 112 -14.77 -15.19 32.60
C SER A 112 -13.25 -14.95 32.60
N SER A 113 -12.78 -13.70 32.53
CA SER A 113 -11.34 -13.38 32.47
C SER A 113 -10.67 -13.20 33.84
N VAL A 114 -11.42 -13.19 34.96
CA VAL A 114 -10.88 -12.97 36.32
C VAL A 114 -10.64 -14.26 37.12
N THR A 115 -10.97 -15.45 36.60
CA THR A 115 -10.87 -16.72 37.36
C THR A 115 -9.65 -17.57 37.03
N SER A 116 -8.51 -16.97 36.67
CA SER A 116 -7.23 -17.70 36.59
C SER A 116 -6.11 -16.94 37.29
N LEU A 117 -6.28 -16.73 38.60
CA LEU A 117 -5.14 -16.59 39.51
C LEU A 117 -5.05 -17.92 40.28
N PRO A 118 -3.93 -18.66 40.20
CA PRO A 118 -3.74 -19.82 41.04
C PRO A 118 -3.67 -19.34 42.49
N VAL A 119 -4.49 -19.94 43.35
CA VAL A 119 -4.31 -19.83 44.81
C VAL A 119 -2.99 -20.55 45.11
N SER A 120 -1.95 -19.77 45.42
CA SER A 120 -0.71 -20.31 45.97
C SER A 120 -1.06 -21.14 47.21
N GLU A 121 -0.59 -22.38 47.22
CA GLU A 121 -0.73 -23.32 48.32
C GLU A 121 -0.20 -22.75 49.66
N GLN A 122 -0.79 -23.32 50.72
CA GLN A 122 -0.59 -23.19 52.16
C GLN A 122 0.77 -22.65 52.66
#